data_AF-A0A0F9DDD6-F1
#
_entry.id   AF-A0A0F9DDD6-F1
#
_cell.length_a   1.000
_cell.length_b   1.000
_cell.length_c   1.000
_cell.angle_alpha   90.00
_cell.angle_beta   90.00
_cell.angle_gamma   90.00
#
_symmetry.space_group_name_H-M   'P 1'
#
loop_
_entity.id
_entity.type
_entity.pdbx_description
1 polymer ?
#
loop_
_entity_poly.entity_id
_entity_poly.type
_entity_poly.pdbx_seq_one_letter_code
_entity_poly.pdbx_strand_id
1 'polypeptide(L)'
;MDKKEKTKTEKREIAFGIQMRLTNKKNDYIKNILNGRYYLTRLNMMAVQIQSGKIQEKIDGCLKSMELMRAEYGLMKFQAITSMRNAYFAKQELFKEFKLKQEDIDALEEDYYNGKVIRESYDESYKKGNKAAFVASED
;
A
#
# COMPACT_ATOMS: atom_id res chain seq x y z
N MET A 1 21.25 4.51 -34.82
CA MET A 1 21.34 3.54 -33.71
C MET A 1 21.51 2.14 -34.26
N ASP A 2 22.61 1.50 -33.85
CA ASP A 2 22.88 0.11 -34.21
C ASP A 2 21.79 -0.82 -33.65
N LYS A 3 21.46 -1.88 -34.40
CA LYS A 3 20.40 -2.84 -34.04
C LYS A 3 20.63 -3.47 -32.65
N LYS A 4 21.90 -3.66 -32.26
CA LYS A 4 22.32 -4.15 -30.94
C LYS A 4 22.05 -3.16 -29.80
N GLU A 5 22.09 -1.87 -30.09
CA GLU A 5 21.90 -0.79 -29.12
C GLU A 5 20.42 -0.62 -28.79
N LYS A 6 19.54 -0.68 -29.81
CA LYS A 6 18.07 -0.69 -29.64
C LYS A 6 17.60 -1.82 -28.72
N THR A 7 18.07 -3.06 -28.96
CA THR A 7 17.70 -4.23 -28.13
C THR A 7 18.18 -4.12 -26.67
N LYS A 8 19.28 -3.40 -26.43
CA LYS A 8 19.81 -3.19 -25.07
C LYS A 8 18.96 -2.15 -24.31
N THR A 9 18.48 -1.13 -25.01
CA THR A 9 17.58 -0.12 -24.47
C THR A 9 16.21 -0.72 -24.12
N GLU A 10 15.59 -1.46 -25.04
CA GLU A 10 14.30 -2.14 -24.81
C GLU A 10 14.34 -3.07 -23.59
N LYS A 11 15.44 -3.84 -23.41
CA LYS A 11 15.61 -4.72 -22.24
C LYS A 11 15.68 -3.94 -20.92
N ARG A 12 16.26 -2.74 -20.93
CA ARG A 12 16.34 -1.88 -19.74
C ARG A 12 14.98 -1.28 -19.39
N GLU A 13 14.22 -0.85 -20.39
CA GLU A 13 12.85 -0.34 -20.20
C GLU A 13 11.92 -1.41 -19.64
N ILE A 14 11.98 -2.64 -20.17
CA ILE A 14 11.19 -3.76 -19.67
C ILE A 14 11.56 -4.09 -18.21
N ALA A 15 12.86 -4.14 -17.90
CA ALA A 15 13.34 -4.39 -16.54
C ALA A 15 12.86 -3.30 -15.56
N PHE A 16 12.94 -2.03 -15.97
CA PHE A 16 12.45 -0.90 -15.18
C PHE A 16 10.94 -0.98 -14.93
N GLY A 17 10.14 -1.29 -15.97
CA GLY A 17 8.70 -1.47 -15.83
C GLY A 17 8.30 -2.62 -14.90
N ILE A 18 9.10 -3.70 -14.85
CA ILE A 18 8.91 -4.80 -13.89
C ILE A 18 9.23 -4.34 -12.46
N GLN A 19 10.33 -3.59 -12.26
CA GLN A 19 10.74 -3.10 -10.94
C GLN A 19 9.72 -2.12 -10.34
N MET A 20 9.18 -1.21 -11.15
CA MET A 20 8.12 -0.29 -10.71
C MET A 20 6.86 -1.04 -10.30
N ARG A 21 6.42 -2.02 -11.09
CA ARG A 21 5.26 -2.85 -10.75
C ARG A 21 5.48 -3.62 -9.44
N LEU A 22 6.65 -4.22 -9.26
CA LEU A 22 7.00 -4.91 -8.01
C LEU A 22 6.91 -3.96 -6.80
N THR A 23 7.49 -2.76 -6.92
CA THR A 23 7.46 -1.75 -5.86
C THR A 23 6.05 -1.33 -5.51
N ASN A 24 5.23 -1.04 -6.53
CA ASN A 24 3.83 -0.67 -6.35
C ASN A 24 3.04 -1.79 -5.65
N LYS A 25 3.28 -3.04 -6.01
CA LYS A 25 2.60 -4.19 -5.37
C LYS A 25 3.05 -4.43 -3.93
N LYS A 26 4.33 -4.22 -3.61
CA LYS A 26 4.82 -4.21 -2.22
C LYS A 26 4.14 -3.11 -1.40
N ASN A 27 4.02 -1.90 -1.98
CA ASN A 27 3.33 -0.77 -1.35
C ASN A 27 1.83 -1.03 -1.16
N ASP A 28 1.16 -1.57 -2.17
CA ASP A 28 -0.26 -1.95 -2.10
C ASP A 28 -0.50 -2.98 -0.98
N TYR A 29 0.36 -3.99 -0.88
CA TYR A 29 0.29 -4.98 0.18
C TYR A 29 0.36 -4.33 1.57
N ILE A 30 1.42 -3.56 1.83
CA ILE A 30 1.66 -2.94 3.14
C ILE A 30 0.59 -1.90 3.48
N LYS A 31 0.21 -1.05 2.53
CA LYS A 31 -0.87 -0.07 2.69
C LYS A 31 -2.18 -0.74 3.10
N ASN A 32 -2.53 -1.86 2.47
CA ASN A 32 -3.77 -2.58 2.78
C ASN A 32 -3.72 -3.28 4.13
N ILE A 33 -2.57 -3.85 4.53
CA ILE A 33 -2.39 -4.38 5.89
C ILE A 33 -2.54 -3.27 6.94
N LEU A 34 -1.91 -2.12 6.70
CA LEU A 34 -1.95 -0.96 7.57
C LEU A 34 -3.39 -0.48 7.81
N ASN A 35 -4.09 -0.21 6.72
CA ASN A 35 -5.47 0.22 6.76
C ASN A 35 -6.37 -0.82 7.43
N GLY A 36 -6.20 -2.10 7.09
CA GLY A 36 -6.96 -3.19 7.70
C GLY A 36 -6.82 -3.23 9.21
N ARG A 37 -5.58 -3.14 9.72
CA ARG A 37 -5.30 -3.12 11.16
C ARG A 37 -5.82 -1.88 11.86
N TYR A 38 -5.67 -0.72 11.23
CA TYR A 38 -6.23 0.53 11.74
C TYR A 38 -7.75 0.42 11.91
N TYR A 39 -8.46 -0.01 10.86
CA TYR A 39 -9.91 -0.15 10.89
C TYR A 39 -10.38 -1.21 11.90
N LEU A 40 -9.66 -2.33 12.04
CA LEU A 40 -9.94 -3.35 13.06
C LEU A 40 -9.79 -2.81 14.49
N THR A 41 -8.71 -2.07 14.74
CA THR A 41 -8.46 -1.46 16.05
C THR A 41 -9.56 -0.45 16.37
N ARG A 42 -9.91 0.39 15.38
CA ARG A 42 -10.98 1.38 15.50
C ARG A 42 -12.33 0.72 15.79
N LEU A 43 -12.63 -0.35 15.06
CA LEU A 43 -13.84 -1.15 15.23
C LEU A 43 -13.96 -1.70 16.66
N ASN A 44 -12.87 -2.22 17.23
CA ASN A 44 -12.85 -2.73 18.60
C ASN A 44 -13.11 -1.61 19.63
N MET A 45 -12.48 -0.44 19.46
CA MET A 45 -12.72 0.71 20.34
C MET A 45 -14.18 1.16 20.31
N MET A 46 -14.77 1.20 19.11
CA MET A 46 -16.18 1.57 18.95
C MET A 46 -17.11 0.51 19.54
N ALA A 47 -16.81 -0.77 19.37
CA ALA A 47 -17.59 -1.87 19.95
C ALA A 47 -17.68 -1.74 21.47
N VAL A 48 -16.55 -1.45 22.15
CA VAL A 48 -16.51 -1.26 23.61
C VAL A 48 -17.39 -0.09 24.05
N GLN A 49 -17.34 1.04 23.34
CA GLN A 49 -18.19 2.20 23.65
C GLN A 49 -19.68 1.91 23.41
N ILE A 50 -20.01 1.22 22.32
CA ILE A 50 -21.39 0.84 21.99
C ILE A 50 -21.95 -0.14 23.04
N GLN A 51 -21.17 -1.16 23.43
CA GLN A 51 -21.58 -2.18 24.40
C GLN A 51 -21.74 -1.61 25.81
N SER A 52 -20.84 -0.70 26.21
CA SER A 52 -20.91 -0.04 27.52
C SER A 52 -21.97 1.07 27.59
N GLY A 53 -22.48 1.52 26.44
CA GLY A 53 -23.38 2.67 26.35
C GLY A 53 -22.73 4.02 26.68
N LYS A 54 -21.40 4.05 26.89
CA LYS A 54 -20.63 5.25 27.26
C LYS A 54 -19.86 5.76 26.05
N ILE A 55 -20.52 6.56 25.22
CA ILE A 55 -19.89 7.21 24.07
C ILE A 55 -19.03 8.37 24.55
N GLN A 56 -17.75 8.36 24.17
CA GLN A 56 -16.77 9.41 24.49
C GLN A 56 -16.39 10.24 23.26
N GLU A 57 -16.75 9.75 22.08
CA GLU A 57 -16.40 10.39 20.82
C GLU A 57 -17.29 11.57 20.48
N LYS A 58 -16.67 12.58 19.87
CA LYS A 58 -17.34 13.82 19.48
C LYS A 58 -17.31 14.04 17.97
N ILE A 59 -18.31 14.75 17.48
CA ILE A 59 -18.41 15.34 16.15
C ILE A 59 -18.87 16.78 16.31
N ASP A 60 -18.14 17.73 15.74
CA ASP A 60 -18.41 19.18 15.84
C ASP A 60 -18.66 19.68 17.27
N GLY A 61 -17.90 19.14 18.24
CA GLY A 61 -18.00 19.48 19.66
C GLY A 61 -19.09 18.75 20.45
N CYS A 62 -20.02 18.09 19.78
CA CYS A 62 -21.10 17.31 20.38
C CYS A 62 -20.74 15.83 20.51
N LEU A 63 -21.23 15.13 21.53
CA LEU A 63 -21.10 13.67 21.62
C LEU A 63 -21.86 13.00 20.47
N LYS A 64 -21.24 11.99 19.86
CA LYS A 64 -21.90 11.20 18.82
C LYS A 64 -23.11 10.46 19.40
N SER A 65 -24.17 10.37 18.60
CA SER A 65 -25.32 9.52 18.95
C SER A 65 -24.96 8.03 18.85
N MET A 66 -25.70 7.18 19.55
CA MET A 66 -25.55 5.72 19.44
C MET A 66 -25.79 5.21 18.02
N GLU A 67 -26.70 5.83 17.28
CA GLU A 67 -27.00 5.48 15.90
C GLU A 67 -25.81 5.79 14.98
N LEU A 68 -25.22 6.98 15.13
CA LEU A 68 -24.03 7.37 14.37
C LEU A 68 -22.84 6.46 14.69
N MET A 69 -22.63 6.13 15.97
CA MET A 69 -21.61 5.18 16.40
C MET A 69 -21.80 3.79 15.77
N ARG A 70 -23.04 3.28 15.71
CA ARG A 70 -23.34 2.00 15.06
C ARG A 70 -23.11 2.02 13.55
N ALA A 71 -23.48 3.12 12.89
CA ALA A 71 -23.24 3.30 11.46
C ALA A 71 -21.74 3.33 11.14
N GLU A 72 -20.97 4.14 11.87
CA GLU A 72 -19.51 4.18 11.73
C GLU A 72 -18.86 2.82 12.06
N TYR A 73 -19.36 2.09 13.06
CA TYR A 73 -18.88 0.74 13.38
C TYR A 73 -19.06 -0.22 12.20
N GLY A 74 -20.22 -0.18 11.54
CA GLY A 74 -20.49 -0.94 10.32
C GLY A 74 -19.54 -0.55 9.17
N LEU A 75 -19.29 0.75 8.98
CA LEU A 75 -18.36 1.25 7.98
C LEU A 75 -16.93 0.76 8.23
N MET A 76 -16.43 0.90 9.47
CA MET A 76 -15.08 0.43 9.84
C MET A 76 -14.96 -1.08 9.61
N LYS A 77 -16.01 -1.85 9.90
CA LYS A 77 -16.03 -3.30 9.62
C LYS A 77 -15.86 -3.60 8.14
N PHE A 78 -16.62 -2.91 7.31
CA PHE A 78 -16.55 -3.08 5.85
C PHE A 78 -15.18 -2.70 5.30
N GLN A 79 -14.61 -1.58 5.77
CA GLN A 79 -13.29 -1.11 5.37
C GLN A 79 -12.19 -2.07 5.81
N ALA A 80 -12.24 -2.58 7.05
CA ALA A 80 -11.32 -3.60 7.55
C ALA A 80 -11.32 -4.84 6.67
N ILE A 81 -12.50 -5.40 6.37
CA ILE A 81 -12.64 -6.59 5.51
C ILE A 81 -12.07 -6.33 4.12
N THR A 82 -12.43 -5.18 3.52
CA THR A 82 -11.98 -4.81 2.17
C THR A 82 -10.46 -4.67 2.12
N SER A 83 -9.86 -3.95 3.07
CA SER A 83 -8.42 -3.77 3.13
C SER A 83 -7.68 -5.09 3.34
N MET A 84 -8.13 -5.95 4.28
CA MET A 84 -7.49 -7.24 4.51
C MET A 84 -7.63 -8.18 3.31
N ARG A 85 -8.77 -8.15 2.61
CA ARG A 85 -8.98 -8.88 1.35
C ARG A 85 -8.01 -8.41 0.25
N ASN A 86 -7.83 -7.10 0.10
CA ASN A 86 -6.92 -6.55 -0.89
C ASN A 86 -5.45 -6.86 -0.55
N ALA A 87 -5.08 -6.85 0.73
CA ALA A 87 -3.76 -7.30 1.17
C ALA A 87 -3.52 -8.76 0.79
N TYR A 88 -4.50 -9.64 1.01
CA TYR A 88 -4.40 -11.04 0.60
C TYR A 88 -4.13 -11.20 -0.90
N PHE A 89 -4.86 -10.49 -1.76
CA PHE A 89 -4.64 -10.57 -3.21
C PHE A 89 -3.29 -9.99 -3.63
N ALA A 90 -2.88 -8.85 -3.07
CA ALA A 90 -1.56 -8.29 -3.33
C ALA A 90 -0.44 -9.27 -2.93
N LYS A 91 -0.56 -9.95 -1.78
CA LYS A 91 0.38 -11.00 -1.36
C LYS A 91 0.42 -12.17 -2.36
N GLN A 92 -0.74 -12.61 -2.85
CA GLN A 92 -0.82 -13.67 -3.85
C GLN A 92 -0.13 -13.30 -5.17
N GLU A 93 -0.28 -12.06 -5.63
CA GLU A 93 0.42 -11.56 -6.82
C GLU A 93 1.94 -11.48 -6.60
N LEU A 94 2.38 -11.00 -5.43
CA LEU A 94 3.80 -10.99 -5.04
C LEU A 94 4.43 -12.39 -5.12
N PHE A 95 3.70 -13.43 -4.70
CA PHE A 95 4.15 -14.81 -4.85
C PHE A 95 4.09 -15.35 -6.28
N LYS A 96 2.98 -15.16 -6.99
CA LYS A 96 2.75 -15.81 -8.28
C LYS A 96 3.47 -15.12 -9.43
N GLU A 97 3.40 -13.79 -9.49
CA GLU A 97 3.96 -13.01 -10.60
C GLU A 97 5.42 -12.64 -10.34
N PHE A 98 5.74 -12.22 -9.12
CA PHE A 98 7.06 -11.73 -8.76
C PHE A 98 7.95 -12.78 -8.08
N LYS A 99 7.42 -13.99 -7.83
CA LYS A 99 8.15 -15.14 -7.28
C LYS A 99 8.87 -14.85 -5.96
N LEU A 100 8.33 -13.92 -5.16
CA LEU A 100 8.79 -13.70 -3.79
C LEU A 100 8.54 -14.95 -2.95
N LYS A 101 9.33 -15.12 -1.90
CA LYS A 101 9.14 -16.17 -0.90
C LYS A 101 8.54 -15.59 0.38
N GLN A 102 8.16 -16.46 1.32
CA GLN A 102 7.58 -16.01 2.58
C GLN A 102 8.58 -15.15 3.37
N GLU A 103 9.87 -15.48 3.34
CA GLU A 103 10.93 -14.72 4.01
C GLU A 103 11.03 -13.28 3.48
N ASP A 104 10.82 -13.06 2.17
CA ASP A 104 10.81 -11.72 1.58
C ASP A 104 9.60 -10.90 2.05
N ILE A 105 8.45 -11.55 2.27
CA ILE A 105 7.26 -10.90 2.82
C ILE A 105 7.46 -10.58 4.30
N ASP A 106 8.05 -11.51 5.06
CA ASP A 106 8.32 -11.30 6.48
C ASP A 106 9.27 -10.10 6.67
N ALA A 107 10.32 -10.01 5.84
CA ALA A 107 11.22 -8.86 5.83
C ALA A 107 10.49 -7.55 5.46
N LEU A 108 9.56 -7.59 4.49
CA LEU A 108 8.76 -6.43 4.10
C LEU A 108 7.86 -5.94 5.23
N GLU A 109 7.24 -6.87 5.97
CA GLU A 109 6.43 -6.55 7.15
C GLU A 109 7.28 -6.03 8.31
N GLU A 110 8.44 -6.65 8.56
CA GLU A 110 9.40 -6.22 9.58
C GLU A 110 9.91 -4.80 9.32
N ASP A 111 10.32 -4.50 8.09
CA ASP A 111 10.73 -3.15 7.67
C ASP A 111 9.62 -2.13 7.96
N TYR A 112 8.37 -2.51 7.68
CA TYR A 112 7.21 -1.70 8.03
C TYR A 112 7.05 -1.49 9.54
N TYR A 113 7.10 -2.54 10.38
CA TYR A 113 6.98 -2.39 11.84
C TYR A 113 8.11 -1.55 12.44
N ASN A 114 9.28 -1.62 11.83
CA ASN A 114 10.44 -0.81 12.19
C ASN A 114 10.33 0.65 11.71
N GLY A 115 9.20 1.04 11.11
CA GLY A 115 8.96 2.39 10.62
C GLY A 115 9.83 2.77 9.42
N LYS A 116 10.45 1.79 8.74
CA LYS A 116 11.18 2.09 7.51
C LYS A 116 10.17 2.46 6.45
N VAL A 117 10.31 3.68 5.95
CA VAL A 117 9.51 4.13 4.82
C VAL A 117 9.94 3.29 3.61
N ILE A 118 9.02 2.50 3.07
CA ILE A 118 9.16 1.97 1.71
C ILE A 118 9.03 3.18 0.79
N ARG A 119 10.14 3.90 0.65
CA ARG A 119 10.24 4.95 -0.36
C ARG A 119 10.14 4.21 -1.67
N GLU A 120 9.21 4.63 -2.53
CA GLU A 120 9.47 4.53 -3.96
C GLU A 120 10.92 4.98 -4.11
N SER A 121 11.79 4.15 -4.68
CA SER A 121 13.14 4.58 -4.99
C SER A 121 12.98 5.81 -5.88
N TYR A 122 12.95 6.99 -5.26
CA TYR A 122 12.87 8.26 -5.91
C TYR A 122 14.28 8.44 -6.44
N ASP A 123 14.51 7.81 -7.58
CA ASP A 123 15.76 7.96 -8.28
C ASP A 123 15.86 9.44 -8.62
N GLU A 124 16.81 10.14 -8.01
CA GLU A 124 17.05 11.57 -8.23
C GLU A 124 17.43 11.87 -9.70
N SER A 125 17.68 10.81 -10.49
CA SER A 125 17.63 10.89 -11.95
C SER A 125 16.31 11.48 -12.48
N TYR A 126 15.22 11.56 -11.72
CA TYR A 126 13.96 12.16 -12.19
C TYR A 126 13.78 13.66 -11.92
N LYS A 127 14.83 14.41 -11.55
CA LYS A 127 14.77 15.89 -11.64
C LYS A 127 14.39 16.28 -13.07
N LYS A 128 13.46 17.22 -13.22
CA LYS A 128 13.01 17.82 -14.49
C LYS A 128 14.24 18.36 -15.25
N GLY A 129 14.86 17.51 -16.07
CA GLY A 129 16.19 17.72 -16.65
C GLY A 129 16.98 16.42 -16.93
N ASN A 130 16.70 15.35 -16.20
CA ASN A 130 17.25 14.00 -16.42
C ASN A 130 16.11 13.05 -16.85
N LYS A 131 15.49 13.30 -18.01
CA LYS A 131 14.80 12.18 -18.68
C LYS A 131 15.86 11.10 -18.83
N ALA A 132 15.63 9.91 -18.28
CA ALA A 132 16.57 8.81 -18.35
C ALA A 132 17.08 8.71 -19.81
N ALA A 133 18.39 8.60 -20.02
CA ALA A 133 19.03 8.86 -21.32
C ALA A 133 18.47 8.03 -22.50
N PHE A 134 17.67 7.00 -22.24
CA PHE A 134 16.94 6.23 -23.24
C PHE A 134 15.63 6.88 -23.75
N VAL A 135 15.05 7.84 -23.01
CA VAL A 135 13.87 8.62 -23.40
C VAL A 135 14.27 9.90 -24.15
N ALA A 136 15.56 10.25 -24.17
CA ALA A 136 16.08 11.48 -24.75
C ALA A 136 16.55 11.34 -26.21
N SER A 137 16.16 10.28 -26.92
CA SER A 137 16.44 10.15 -28.36
C SER A 137 15.24 10.56 -29.20
N GLU A 138 14.90 11.84 -29.18
CA GLU A 138 14.14 12.55 -30.23
C GLU A 138 14.19 14.05 -29.89
N ASP A 139 15.28 14.68 -30.33
CA ASP A 139 15.36 15.97 -31.02
C ASP A 139 16.78 16.16 -31.60
#